data_AF-A0A6A3N503-F1
#
_entry.id   AF-A0A6A3N503-F1
#
_cell.length_a   1.000
_cell.length_b   1.000
_cell.length_c   1.000
_cell.angle_alpha   90.00
_cell.angle_beta   90.00
_cell.angle_gamma   90.00
#
_symmetry.space_group_name_H-M   'P 1'
#
loop_
_entity.id
_entity.type
_entity.pdbx_description
1 polymer ?
#
loop_
_entity_poly.entity_id
_entity_poly.type
_entity_poly.pdbx_seq_one_letter_code
_entity_poly.pdbx_strand_id
1 'polypeptide(L)'
;MVKLHCGMYGEGSVFSVKIELSDDVEALQEAIAARYKVVSNRVEVYPATLMLYLVRKKEGENDKWLKDDKNVKSFLVGGIDEKYEEMRPSWKLDKGELFGPDFKPGEQEIQVLVELPKAAAGVVSGSQDMKELIESSVSKVLNEREEKQSVHSLSDLNSEQGERIMKKMRLREDFPDFDEPVDTSIVGYQWISNVAKREVSQRAGCMAYLRLYLKTLLDRGDFQLVDIAHDESLLSIVDPRLPFRINGTADVLLVNRRAKNPLNKLAGIRLVIKLKKKVESAHFPQALGQLASCSLKAPLHCYPVSLLTDLNDHWHFSWFNEERVVAQATLNYPKNAIDFIVAAVSERESLVPFRVPFIAPPLNKLKVDDFLPMPRDGADEMMERYELMADVLEPEFLAERRMEYAQHLVQSMPMYAHMYG
;
A
#
# COMPACT_ATOMS: atom_id res chain seq x y z
N MET A 1 -17.30 14.46 -44.09
CA MET A 1 -17.07 14.96 -42.72
C MET A 1 -18.20 15.88 -42.26
N VAL A 2 -18.79 15.60 -41.10
CA VAL A 2 -19.86 16.38 -40.45
C VAL A 2 -19.37 16.92 -39.10
N LYS A 3 -20.06 17.95 -38.58
CA LYS A 3 -19.78 18.52 -37.26
C LYS A 3 -20.94 18.17 -36.32
N LEU A 4 -20.70 17.27 -35.38
CA LEU A 4 -21.68 16.84 -34.38
C LEU A 4 -21.51 17.66 -33.11
N HIS A 5 -22.62 18.04 -32.47
CA HIS A 5 -22.62 18.63 -31.14
C HIS A 5 -22.95 17.55 -30.11
N CYS A 6 -22.11 17.50 -29.08
CA CYS A 6 -22.12 16.53 -28.01
C CYS A 6 -22.43 17.26 -26.70
N GLY A 7 -23.46 16.81 -25.99
CA GLY A 7 -23.79 17.27 -24.63
C GLY A 7 -23.21 16.32 -23.59
N MET A 8 -22.37 16.84 -22.70
CA MET A 8 -21.79 16.08 -21.59
C MET A 8 -22.80 15.98 -20.45
N TYR A 9 -23.20 14.76 -20.17
CA TYR A 9 -24.13 14.44 -19.09
C TYR A 9 -23.44 14.53 -17.72
N GLY A 10 -24.12 15.11 -16.73
CA GLY A 10 -23.60 15.40 -15.39
C GLY A 10 -22.76 16.69 -15.29
N GLU A 11 -22.08 17.11 -16.37
CA GLU A 11 -21.23 18.32 -16.38
C GLU A 11 -21.98 19.57 -16.89
N GLY A 12 -22.93 19.40 -17.80
CA GLY A 12 -23.67 20.53 -18.37
C GLY A 12 -22.92 21.30 -19.46
N SER A 13 -21.89 20.71 -20.07
CA SER A 13 -21.11 21.31 -21.15
C SER A 13 -21.52 20.76 -22.52
N VAL A 14 -21.40 21.59 -23.55
CA VAL A 14 -21.67 21.23 -24.94
C VAL A 14 -20.44 21.60 -25.76
N PHE A 15 -19.97 20.68 -26.59
CA PHE A 15 -18.90 20.95 -27.55
C PHE A 15 -19.14 20.21 -28.85
N SER A 16 -18.37 20.56 -29.87
CA SER A 16 -18.49 19.93 -31.18
C SER A 16 -17.27 19.10 -31.56
N VAL A 17 -17.51 17.98 -32.22
CA VAL A 17 -16.50 17.12 -32.84
C VAL A 17 -16.72 17.05 -34.35
N LYS A 18 -15.63 16.82 -35.10
CA LYS A 18 -15.71 16.58 -36.55
C LYS A 18 -15.42 15.11 -36.82
N ILE A 19 -16.27 14.45 -37.61
CA ILE A 19 -16.15 13.02 -37.93
C ILE A 19 -16.72 12.69 -39.32
N GLU A 20 -16.38 11.55 -39.92
CA GLU A 20 -17.02 11.09 -41.15
C GLU A 20 -18.20 10.16 -40.84
N LEU A 21 -19.30 10.25 -41.60
CA LEU A 21 -20.46 9.38 -41.37
C LEU A 21 -20.15 7.91 -41.71
N SER A 22 -19.14 7.65 -42.55
CA SER A 22 -18.65 6.30 -42.85
C SER A 22 -17.88 5.65 -41.70
N ASP A 23 -17.49 6.43 -40.68
CA ASP A 23 -16.80 5.96 -39.48
C ASP A 23 -17.79 5.24 -38.55
N ASP A 24 -17.26 4.50 -37.58
CA ASP A 24 -18.04 3.84 -36.55
C ASP A 24 -18.16 4.68 -35.26
N VAL A 25 -18.97 4.19 -34.33
CA VAL A 25 -19.18 4.83 -33.02
C VAL A 25 -17.91 4.78 -32.17
N GLU A 26 -17.04 3.78 -32.35
CA GLU A 26 -15.73 3.71 -31.69
C GLU A 26 -14.84 4.91 -32.08
N ALA A 27 -14.73 5.20 -33.38
CA ALA A 27 -14.04 6.41 -33.86
C ALA A 27 -14.66 7.71 -33.32
N LEU A 28 -15.98 7.74 -33.12
CA LEU A 28 -16.66 8.86 -32.48
C LEU A 28 -16.28 9.01 -31.00
N GLN A 29 -16.19 7.91 -30.26
CA GLN A 29 -15.71 7.91 -28.87
C GLN A 29 -14.28 8.46 -28.78
N GLU A 30 -13.40 8.07 -29.70
CA GLU A 30 -12.03 8.59 -29.75
C GLU A 30 -11.99 10.11 -30.02
N ALA A 31 -12.75 10.57 -31.00
CA ALA A 31 -12.83 11.99 -31.35
C ALA A 31 -13.38 12.84 -30.19
N ILE A 32 -14.39 12.32 -29.48
CA ILE A 32 -14.97 12.95 -28.29
C ILE A 32 -13.95 13.00 -27.16
N ALA A 33 -13.28 11.88 -26.83
CA ALA A 33 -12.27 11.84 -25.77
C ALA A 33 -11.10 12.80 -26.05
N ALA A 34 -10.58 12.80 -27.28
CA ALA A 34 -9.50 13.69 -27.69
C ALA A 34 -9.91 15.18 -27.60
N ARG A 35 -11.13 15.51 -28.05
CA ARG A 35 -11.64 16.88 -27.97
C ARG A 35 -11.92 17.29 -26.53
N TYR A 36 -12.50 16.40 -25.74
CA TYR A 36 -12.81 16.63 -24.34
C TYR A 36 -11.55 16.91 -23.53
N LYS A 37 -10.46 16.15 -23.73
CA LYS A 37 -9.15 16.41 -23.09
C LYS A 37 -8.68 17.87 -23.26
N VAL A 38 -8.88 18.44 -24.45
CA VAL A 38 -8.49 19.83 -24.76
C VAL A 38 -9.43 20.85 -24.11
N VAL A 39 -10.73 20.56 -24.08
CA VAL A 39 -11.74 21.50 -23.56
C VAL A 39 -11.83 21.47 -22.03
N SER A 40 -11.63 20.31 -21.40
CA SER A 40 -11.69 20.13 -19.94
C SER A 40 -10.37 20.40 -19.23
N ASN A 41 -9.25 20.40 -19.97
CA ASN A 41 -7.89 20.73 -19.51
C ASN A 41 -7.38 19.94 -18.27
N ARG A 42 -8.06 18.86 -17.85
CA ARG A 42 -7.83 18.24 -16.52
C ARG A 42 -8.04 16.73 -16.40
N VAL A 43 -8.59 16.04 -17.41
CA VAL A 43 -8.91 14.60 -17.30
C VAL A 43 -8.55 13.83 -18.58
N GLU A 44 -7.80 12.74 -18.44
CA GLU A 44 -7.64 11.73 -19.49
C GLU A 44 -8.78 10.72 -19.37
N VAL A 45 -9.63 10.65 -20.39
CA VAL A 45 -10.76 9.71 -20.46
C VAL A 45 -10.46 8.68 -21.53
N TYR A 46 -10.57 7.40 -21.20
CA TYR A 46 -10.40 6.32 -22.16
C TYR A 46 -11.64 6.25 -23.07
N PRO A 47 -11.48 6.35 -24.41
CA PRO A 47 -12.61 6.36 -25.36
C PRO A 47 -13.63 5.24 -25.12
N ALA A 48 -13.15 4.02 -24.90
CA ALA A 48 -13.97 2.83 -24.67
C ALA A 48 -14.85 2.88 -23.41
N THR A 49 -14.64 3.85 -22.52
CA THR A 49 -15.43 4.02 -21.30
C THR A 49 -16.57 5.02 -21.45
N LEU A 50 -16.64 5.74 -22.58
CA LEU A 50 -17.71 6.70 -22.87
C LEU A 50 -18.96 5.95 -23.31
N MET A 51 -20.09 6.22 -22.66
CA MET A 51 -21.39 5.75 -23.14
C MET A 51 -22.02 6.86 -23.99
N LEU A 52 -22.34 6.53 -25.25
CA LEU A 52 -22.90 7.48 -26.20
C LEU A 52 -24.38 7.16 -26.44
N TYR A 53 -25.22 8.19 -26.41
CA TYR A 53 -26.65 8.03 -26.68
C TYR A 53 -27.11 8.98 -27.79
N LEU A 54 -27.99 8.48 -28.65
CA LEU A 54 -28.59 9.27 -29.72
C LEU A 54 -29.69 10.15 -29.15
N VAL A 55 -29.55 11.47 -29.30
CA VAL A 55 -30.47 12.46 -28.71
C VAL A 55 -31.61 12.78 -29.68
N ARG A 56 -32.30 11.72 -30.11
CA ARG A 56 -33.43 11.78 -31.05
C ARG A 56 -34.70 11.29 -30.37
N LYS A 57 -35.76 12.10 -30.41
CA LYS A 57 -37.09 11.70 -29.94
C LYS A 57 -38.08 11.69 -31.09
N LYS A 58 -38.98 10.71 -31.08
CA LYS A 58 -40.15 10.70 -31.96
C LYS A 58 -41.18 11.69 -31.44
N GLU A 59 -41.48 12.71 -32.21
CA GLU A 59 -42.56 13.67 -31.92
C GLU A 59 -43.54 13.64 -33.12
N GLY A 60 -44.54 12.75 -33.04
CA GLY A 60 -45.42 12.45 -34.16
C GLY A 60 -44.75 11.56 -35.22
N GLU A 61 -44.84 11.94 -36.50
CA GLU A 61 -44.20 11.22 -37.62
C GLU A 61 -42.74 11.62 -37.85
N ASN A 62 -42.24 12.64 -37.16
CA ASN A 62 -40.90 13.17 -37.34
C ASN A 62 -40.02 12.95 -36.12
N ASP A 63 -38.73 12.75 -36.40
CA ASP A 63 -37.69 12.75 -35.38
C ASP A 63 -37.25 14.18 -35.08
N LYS A 64 -37.07 14.50 -33.80
CA LYS A 64 -36.61 15.81 -33.33
C LYS A 64 -35.37 15.68 -32.45
N TRP A 65 -34.38 16.51 -32.74
CA TRP A 65 -33.15 16.65 -31.98
C TRP A 65 -33.32 17.58 -30.77
N LEU A 66 -32.49 17.39 -29.75
CA LEU A 66 -32.43 18.33 -28.63
C LEU A 66 -31.87 19.67 -29.09
N LYS A 67 -32.56 20.77 -28.80
CA LYS A 67 -32.07 22.11 -29.11
C LYS A 67 -31.16 22.62 -28.02
N ASP A 68 -30.01 23.19 -28.38
CA ASP A 68 -29.09 23.92 -27.50
C ASP A 68 -29.67 25.27 -27.10
N ASP A 69 -30.71 25.25 -26.27
CA ASP A 69 -31.39 26.42 -25.74
C ASP A 69 -30.96 26.73 -24.29
N LYS A 70 -31.56 27.76 -23.69
CA LYS A 70 -31.22 28.19 -22.31
C LYS A 70 -31.46 27.12 -21.24
N ASN A 71 -32.22 26.07 -21.55
CA ASN A 71 -32.59 24.99 -20.63
C ASN A 71 -31.69 23.75 -20.80
N VAL A 72 -30.87 23.67 -21.86
CA VAL A 72 -30.00 22.51 -22.10
C VAL A 72 -29.01 22.30 -20.98
N LYS A 73 -28.44 23.37 -20.41
CA LYS A 73 -27.50 23.24 -19.31
C LYS A 73 -28.15 22.59 -18.08
N SER A 74 -29.36 22.99 -17.72
CA SER A 74 -30.11 22.35 -16.63
C SER A 74 -30.50 20.92 -16.95
N PHE A 75 -30.82 20.61 -18.21
CA PHE A 75 -31.13 19.26 -18.65
C PHE A 75 -29.91 18.32 -18.55
N LEU A 76 -28.75 18.78 -19.01
CA LEU A 76 -27.51 18.01 -19.00
C LEU A 76 -26.92 17.80 -17.60
N VAL A 77 -27.23 18.68 -16.63
CA VAL A 77 -26.82 18.56 -15.22
C VAL A 77 -27.78 17.67 -14.41
N GLY A 78 -29.00 17.43 -14.90
CA GLY A 78 -30.00 16.59 -14.23
C GLY A 78 -29.64 15.09 -14.22
N GLY A 79 -30.49 14.27 -13.60
CA GLY A 79 -30.44 12.80 -13.69
C GLY A 79 -31.27 12.25 -14.85
N ILE A 80 -30.84 11.12 -15.46
CA ILE A 80 -31.47 10.61 -16.70
C ILE A 80 -32.85 10.06 -16.34
N ASP A 81 -33.90 10.84 -16.58
CA ASP A 81 -35.28 10.37 -16.47
C ASP A 81 -35.80 9.79 -17.81
N GLU A 82 -35.03 9.98 -18.90
CA GLU A 82 -35.44 9.64 -20.27
C GLU A 82 -34.56 8.57 -20.90
N LYS A 83 -35.19 7.53 -21.46
CA LYS A 83 -34.49 6.42 -22.13
C LYS A 83 -34.09 6.82 -23.56
N TYR A 84 -32.85 7.27 -23.73
CA TYR A 84 -32.24 7.47 -25.05
C TYR A 84 -31.65 6.16 -25.60
N GLU A 85 -31.54 6.07 -26.93
CA GLU A 85 -30.97 4.89 -27.59
C GLU A 85 -29.44 4.88 -27.49
N GLU A 86 -28.89 3.84 -26.90
CA GLU A 86 -27.45 3.64 -26.75
C GLU A 86 -26.80 3.32 -28.11
N MET A 87 -25.75 4.05 -28.46
CA MET A 87 -24.98 3.87 -29.68
C MET A 87 -23.94 2.76 -29.46
N ARG A 88 -24.01 1.69 -30.26
CA ARG A 88 -23.07 0.56 -30.14
C ARG A 88 -21.75 0.87 -30.85
N PRO A 89 -20.58 0.64 -30.21
CA PRO A 89 -19.26 0.98 -30.78
C PRO A 89 -19.02 0.47 -32.21
N SER A 90 -19.48 -0.75 -32.51
CA SER A 90 -19.28 -1.39 -33.82
C SER A 90 -20.23 -0.94 -34.93
N TRP A 91 -21.15 0.00 -34.66
CA TRP A 91 -22.10 0.48 -35.65
C TRP A 91 -21.54 1.67 -36.42
N LYS A 92 -21.79 1.71 -37.73
CA LYS A 92 -21.44 2.88 -38.55
C LYS A 92 -22.39 4.04 -38.30
N LEU A 93 -21.88 5.26 -38.33
CA LEU A 93 -22.67 6.46 -38.09
C LEU A 93 -23.70 6.70 -39.22
N ASP A 94 -23.40 6.30 -40.45
CA ASP A 94 -24.30 6.33 -41.62
C ASP A 94 -25.42 5.27 -41.60
N LYS A 95 -25.43 4.40 -40.59
CA LYS A 95 -26.48 3.42 -40.39
C LYS A 95 -27.82 4.13 -40.13
N GLY A 96 -28.91 3.65 -40.75
CA GLY A 96 -30.24 4.28 -40.68
C GLY A 96 -30.84 4.37 -39.27
N GLU A 97 -30.46 3.45 -38.38
CA GLU A 97 -30.84 3.49 -36.96
C GLU A 97 -30.12 4.61 -36.18
N LEU A 98 -28.97 5.12 -36.67
CA LEU A 98 -28.26 6.26 -36.11
C LEU A 98 -28.59 7.54 -36.89
N PHE A 99 -27.67 8.04 -37.71
CA PHE A 99 -27.85 9.29 -38.45
C PHE A 99 -28.39 9.07 -39.87
N GLY A 100 -28.04 7.93 -40.48
CA GLY A 100 -28.30 7.67 -41.90
C GLY A 100 -27.29 8.35 -42.83
N PRO A 101 -27.25 7.94 -44.12
CA PRO A 101 -26.23 8.38 -45.07
C PRO A 101 -26.37 9.85 -45.50
N ASP A 102 -27.60 10.38 -45.46
CA ASP A 102 -27.92 11.75 -45.91
C ASP A 102 -27.99 12.77 -44.76
N PHE A 103 -27.49 12.42 -43.57
CA PHE A 103 -27.60 13.26 -42.38
C PHE A 103 -26.89 14.61 -42.55
N LYS A 104 -27.59 15.68 -42.15
CA LYS A 104 -27.04 17.02 -42.03
C LYS A 104 -27.43 17.61 -40.68
N PRO A 105 -26.45 18.05 -39.85
CA PRO A 105 -26.75 18.62 -38.55
C PRO A 105 -27.47 19.96 -38.71
N GLY A 106 -28.54 20.17 -37.95
CA GLY A 106 -29.22 21.46 -37.84
C GLY A 106 -28.45 22.48 -37.01
N GLU A 107 -28.83 23.75 -37.11
CA GLU A 107 -28.27 24.80 -36.25
C GLU A 107 -28.76 24.66 -34.81
N GLN A 108 -27.84 24.75 -33.85
CA GLN A 108 -28.13 24.69 -32.41
C GLN A 108 -28.85 23.40 -31.99
N GLU A 109 -28.51 22.28 -32.61
CA GLU A 109 -29.01 20.96 -32.23
C GLU A 109 -27.89 20.10 -31.65
N ILE A 110 -28.19 19.36 -30.59
CA ILE A 110 -27.33 18.38 -29.94
C ILE A 110 -27.75 17.00 -30.43
N GLN A 111 -26.79 16.27 -31.01
CA GLN A 111 -27.02 14.98 -31.63
C GLN A 111 -26.67 13.81 -30.70
N VAL A 112 -25.67 14.01 -29.84
CA VAL A 112 -25.07 12.94 -29.02
C VAL A 112 -25.02 13.35 -27.56
N LEU A 113 -25.53 12.49 -26.67
CA LEU A 113 -25.32 12.58 -25.24
C LEU A 113 -24.09 11.76 -24.90
N VAL A 114 -23.20 12.30 -24.08
CA VAL A 114 -22.00 11.61 -23.62
C VAL A 114 -22.10 11.44 -22.12
N GLU A 115 -22.20 10.20 -21.66
CA GLU A 115 -22.15 9.85 -20.24
C GLU A 115 -20.75 9.34 -19.88
N LEU A 116 -20.16 9.94 -18.85
CA LEU A 116 -18.90 9.48 -18.27
C LEU A 116 -19.17 8.30 -17.34
N PRO A 117 -18.25 7.33 -17.23
CA PRO A 117 -18.41 6.22 -16.30
C PRO A 117 -18.55 6.77 -14.87
N LYS A 118 -19.36 6.11 -14.02
CA LYS A 118 -19.70 6.57 -12.66
C LYS A 118 -18.49 6.81 -11.72
N ALA A 119 -17.29 6.36 -12.10
CA ALA A 119 -16.04 6.70 -11.42
C ALA A 119 -15.47 8.09 -11.79
N ALA A 120 -15.94 8.69 -12.88
CA ALA A 120 -15.58 10.02 -13.38
C ALA A 120 -16.71 11.06 -13.24
N ALA A 121 -17.97 10.63 -13.13
CA ALA A 121 -19.15 11.51 -12.98
C ALA A 121 -19.44 11.89 -11.51
N GLY A 122 -18.44 12.40 -10.80
CA GLY A 122 -18.62 12.94 -9.45
C GLY A 122 -19.22 14.35 -9.48
N VAL A 123 -20.49 14.50 -9.84
CA VAL A 123 -21.26 15.72 -9.55
C VAL A 123 -22.38 15.34 -8.57
N VAL A 124 -22.06 15.50 -7.29
CA VAL A 124 -23.02 15.37 -6.20
C VAL A 124 -23.93 16.60 -6.23
N SER A 125 -25.20 16.36 -6.53
CA SER A 125 -26.26 17.35 -6.53
C SER A 125 -26.63 17.67 -5.08
N GLY A 126 -26.24 18.86 -4.60
CA GLY A 126 -26.72 19.43 -3.33
C GLY A 126 -25.60 20.05 -2.50
N SER A 127 -25.75 21.33 -2.12
CA SER A 127 -24.77 22.00 -1.23
C SER A 127 -24.64 21.32 0.14
N GLN A 128 -25.68 20.63 0.60
CA GLN A 128 -25.68 19.83 1.83
C GLN A 128 -24.99 18.47 1.60
N ASP A 129 -25.37 17.74 0.56
CA ASP A 129 -24.76 16.44 0.22
C ASP A 129 -23.25 16.55 -0.07
N MET A 130 -22.82 17.65 -0.70
CA MET A 130 -21.39 17.97 -0.90
C MET A 130 -20.68 18.32 0.40
N LYS A 131 -21.34 19.05 1.31
CA LYS A 131 -20.79 19.36 2.62
C LYS A 131 -20.64 18.10 3.46
N GLU A 132 -21.65 17.22 3.44
CA GLU A 132 -21.59 15.90 4.07
C GLU A 132 -20.50 15.01 3.47
N LEU A 133 -20.27 15.07 2.15
CA LEU A 133 -19.19 14.32 1.49
C LEU A 133 -17.80 14.84 1.90
N ILE A 134 -17.63 16.15 2.01
CA ILE A 134 -16.38 16.77 2.50
C ILE A 134 -16.19 16.46 3.97
N GLU A 135 -17.22 16.60 4.81
CA GLU A 135 -17.18 16.27 6.23
C GLU A 135 -16.87 14.78 6.43
N SER A 136 -17.44 13.89 5.62
CA SER A 136 -17.15 12.45 5.58
C SER A 136 -15.70 12.18 5.14
N SER A 137 -15.20 12.90 4.14
CA SER A 137 -13.81 12.75 3.67
C SER A 137 -12.79 13.28 4.66
N VAL A 138 -13.07 14.41 5.30
CA VAL A 138 -12.28 14.97 6.40
C VAL A 138 -12.30 14.00 7.57
N SER A 139 -13.47 13.49 7.97
CA SER A 139 -13.60 12.48 9.03
C SER A 139 -12.85 11.21 8.69
N LYS A 140 -12.87 10.77 7.43
CA LYS A 140 -12.10 9.62 6.96
C LYS A 140 -10.59 9.87 7.05
N VAL A 141 -10.11 11.04 6.65
CA VAL A 141 -8.68 11.42 6.78
C VAL A 141 -8.27 11.46 8.26
N LEU A 142 -9.12 12.00 9.12
CA LEU A 142 -8.89 12.04 10.57
C LEU A 142 -8.87 10.62 11.17
N ASN A 143 -9.83 9.76 10.83
CA ASN A 143 -9.89 8.38 11.28
C ASN A 143 -8.68 7.56 10.78
N GLU A 144 -8.34 7.68 9.49
CA GLU A 144 -7.13 7.05 8.92
C GLU A 144 -5.87 7.51 9.64
N ARG A 145 -5.85 8.76 10.13
CA ARG A 145 -4.73 9.32 10.89
C ARG A 145 -4.71 8.87 12.34
N GLU A 146 -5.85 8.81 13.00
CA GLU A 146 -5.97 8.19 14.34
C GLU A 146 -5.54 6.73 14.30
N GLU A 147 -5.93 5.99 13.26
CA GLU A 147 -5.42 4.64 13.01
C GLU A 147 -3.91 4.61 12.78
N LYS A 148 -3.32 5.56 12.04
CA LYS A 148 -1.85 5.67 11.92
C LYS A 148 -1.17 5.98 13.25
N GLN A 149 -1.87 6.64 14.16
CA GLN A 149 -1.37 6.98 15.49
C GLN A 149 -1.64 5.89 16.53
N SER A 150 -2.51 4.91 16.21
CA SER A 150 -2.78 3.81 17.12
C SER A 150 -1.47 3.09 17.43
N VAL A 151 -1.32 2.72 18.69
CA VAL A 151 -0.11 2.08 19.20
C VAL A 151 -0.44 0.61 19.40
N HIS A 152 0.30 -0.25 18.72
CA HIS A 152 0.17 -1.70 18.86
C HIS A 152 1.45 -2.31 19.41
N SER A 153 1.31 -3.19 20.39
CA SER A 153 2.42 -3.95 20.94
C SER A 153 2.84 -5.06 19.98
N LEU A 154 4.15 -5.22 19.75
CA LEU A 154 4.73 -6.34 18.99
C LEU A 154 4.29 -7.70 19.52
N SER A 155 4.03 -7.83 20.83
CA SER A 155 3.58 -9.10 21.42
C SER A 155 2.15 -9.47 21.03
N ASP A 156 1.35 -8.49 20.64
CA ASP A 156 -0.11 -8.61 20.50
C ASP A 156 -0.54 -8.44 19.03
N LEU A 157 0.43 -8.33 18.12
CA LEU A 157 0.16 -8.27 16.69
C LEU A 157 -0.56 -9.52 16.23
N ASN A 158 -1.73 -9.31 15.61
CA ASN A 158 -2.59 -10.34 15.04
C ASN A 158 -2.51 -10.36 13.50
N SER A 159 -3.22 -11.29 12.87
CA SER A 159 -3.19 -11.46 11.41
C SER A 159 -3.66 -10.22 10.64
N GLU A 160 -4.73 -9.57 11.09
CA GLU A 160 -5.25 -8.34 10.45
C GLU A 160 -4.20 -7.22 10.47
N GLN A 161 -3.52 -7.04 11.61
CA GLN A 161 -2.44 -6.07 11.73
C GLN A 161 -1.23 -6.44 10.88
N GLY A 162 -0.91 -7.74 10.76
CA GLY A 162 0.12 -8.23 9.84
C GLY A 162 -0.21 -7.90 8.38
N GLU A 163 -1.45 -8.14 7.94
CA GLU A 163 -1.92 -7.80 6.60
C GLU A 163 -1.89 -6.29 6.33
N ARG A 164 -2.25 -5.47 7.33
CA ARG A 164 -2.13 -4.00 7.23
C ARG A 164 -0.67 -3.58 7.02
N ILE A 165 0.30 -4.21 7.69
CA ILE A 165 1.74 -3.96 7.48
C ILE A 165 2.14 -4.33 6.05
N MET A 166 1.80 -5.54 5.59
CA MET A 166 2.10 -6.01 4.23
C MET A 166 1.53 -5.06 3.17
N LYS A 167 0.26 -4.69 3.30
CA LYS A 167 -0.44 -3.79 2.37
C LYS A 167 0.18 -2.39 2.35
N LYS A 168 0.41 -1.79 3.52
CA LYS A 168 0.98 -0.43 3.61
C LYS A 168 2.39 -0.36 3.02
N MET A 169 3.20 -1.38 3.29
CA MET A 169 4.58 -1.47 2.78
C MET A 169 4.66 -2.03 1.35
N ARG A 170 3.51 -2.42 0.76
CA ARG A 170 3.39 -2.99 -0.60
C ARG A 170 4.21 -4.27 -0.79
N LEU A 171 4.24 -5.09 0.25
CA LEU A 171 4.98 -6.34 0.30
C LEU A 171 4.12 -7.48 -0.27
N ARG A 172 4.78 -8.47 -0.87
CA ARG A 172 4.20 -9.80 -1.16
C ARG A 172 4.96 -10.86 -0.38
N GLU A 173 4.41 -12.06 -0.29
CA GLU A 173 5.11 -13.20 0.32
C GLU A 173 5.87 -13.98 -0.74
N ASP A 174 7.01 -14.53 -0.34
CA ASP A 174 7.81 -15.43 -1.13
C ASP A 174 8.30 -16.58 -0.25
N PHE A 175 8.23 -17.79 -0.79
CA PHE A 175 8.57 -19.02 -0.10
C PHE A 175 9.53 -19.79 -1.01
N PRO A 176 10.85 -19.70 -0.78
CA PRO A 176 11.82 -20.44 -1.58
C PRO A 176 11.49 -21.93 -1.55
N ASP A 177 11.51 -22.56 -2.72
CA ASP A 177 11.28 -24.00 -2.85
C ASP A 177 12.57 -24.76 -2.52
N PHE A 178 12.50 -25.67 -1.55
CA PHE A 178 13.64 -26.51 -1.18
C PHE A 178 13.19 -27.77 -0.42
N ASP A 179 13.95 -28.84 -0.61
CA ASP A 179 13.86 -30.06 0.18
C ASP A 179 14.89 -30.01 1.33
N GLU A 180 14.42 -29.81 2.56
CA GLU A 180 15.29 -29.76 3.73
C GLU A 180 15.93 -31.14 4.00
N PRO A 181 17.26 -31.29 3.96
CA PRO A 181 17.92 -32.55 4.26
C PRO A 181 17.76 -32.89 5.75
N VAL A 182 17.50 -34.15 6.04
CA VAL A 182 17.42 -34.63 7.43
C VAL A 182 18.81 -34.57 8.08
N ASP A 183 18.97 -33.72 9.10
CA ASP A 183 20.20 -33.63 9.89
C ASP A 183 19.91 -33.48 11.39
N THR A 184 20.08 -34.57 12.13
CA THR A 184 19.83 -34.64 13.58
C THR A 184 21.10 -34.52 14.41
N SER A 185 22.22 -34.07 13.81
CA SER A 185 23.51 -33.93 14.50
C SER A 185 23.50 -32.88 15.63
N ILE A 186 22.56 -31.94 15.58
CA ILE A 186 22.27 -31.00 16.66
C ILE A 186 20.90 -31.36 17.25
N VAL A 187 20.90 -31.71 18.53
CA VAL A 187 19.68 -31.97 19.29
C VAL A 187 19.01 -30.64 19.63
N GLY A 188 17.70 -30.54 19.38
CA GLY A 188 16.90 -29.37 19.71
C GLY A 188 16.82 -29.08 21.20
N TYR A 189 16.65 -27.80 21.53
CA TYR A 189 16.62 -27.32 22.91
C TYR A 189 15.40 -27.84 23.68
N GLN A 190 15.66 -28.38 24.87
CA GLN A 190 14.60 -28.86 25.76
C GLN A 190 14.19 -27.74 26.72
N TRP A 191 12.99 -27.19 26.50
CA TRP A 191 12.41 -26.18 27.39
C TRP A 191 12.16 -26.74 28.79
N ILE A 192 12.41 -25.93 29.82
CA ILE A 192 12.19 -26.35 31.20
C ILE A 192 10.68 -26.31 31.47
N SER A 193 10.12 -27.47 31.77
CA SER A 193 8.70 -27.62 32.11
C SER A 193 8.35 -26.75 33.33
N ASN A 194 7.18 -26.12 33.29
CA ASN A 194 6.64 -25.27 34.36
C ASN A 194 7.46 -24.01 34.73
N VAL A 195 8.51 -23.68 33.98
CA VAL A 195 9.27 -22.43 34.16
C VAL A 195 8.82 -21.41 33.13
N ALA A 196 8.52 -20.17 33.54
CA ALA A 196 8.08 -19.14 32.59
C ALA A 196 9.16 -18.80 31.55
N LYS A 197 8.77 -18.45 30.32
CA LYS A 197 9.71 -18.11 29.23
C LYS A 197 10.71 -17.00 29.63
N ARG A 198 10.25 -16.02 30.40
CA ARG A 198 11.05 -14.86 30.83
C ARG A 198 11.91 -15.11 32.08
N GLU A 199 11.77 -16.27 32.71
CA GLU A 199 12.51 -16.62 33.91
C GLU A 199 14.01 -16.80 33.59
N VAL A 200 14.87 -16.38 34.52
CA VAL A 200 16.32 -16.25 34.32
C VAL A 200 16.97 -17.58 33.94
N SER A 201 16.62 -18.69 34.57
CA SER A 201 17.17 -20.01 34.26
C SER A 201 16.78 -20.48 32.85
N GLN A 202 15.52 -20.25 32.45
CA GLN A 202 15.03 -20.57 31.13
C GLN A 202 15.77 -19.76 30.05
N ARG A 203 15.94 -18.46 30.26
CA ARG A 203 16.67 -17.56 29.37
C ARG A 203 18.14 -17.92 29.26
N ALA A 204 18.78 -18.20 30.40
CA ALA A 204 20.18 -18.61 30.46
C ALA A 204 20.41 -19.90 29.65
N GLY A 205 19.47 -20.86 29.73
CA GLY A 205 19.49 -22.08 28.93
C GLY A 205 19.42 -21.83 27.43
N CYS A 206 18.46 -21.02 26.96
CA CYS A 206 18.34 -20.65 25.55
C CYS A 206 19.60 -19.92 25.04
N MET A 207 20.13 -18.97 25.83
CA MET A 207 21.34 -18.23 25.48
C MET A 207 22.58 -19.14 25.44
N ALA A 208 22.70 -20.11 26.35
CA ALA A 208 23.78 -21.10 26.34
C ALA A 208 23.70 -22.00 25.09
N TYR A 209 22.49 -22.44 24.72
CA TYR A 209 22.24 -23.22 23.50
C TYR A 209 22.70 -22.47 22.25
N LEU A 210 22.24 -21.23 22.07
CA LEU A 210 22.64 -20.40 20.92
C LEU A 210 24.15 -20.14 20.89
N ARG A 211 24.78 -19.88 22.05
CA ARG A 211 26.23 -19.68 22.14
C ARG A 211 27.02 -20.93 21.77
N LEU A 212 26.55 -22.11 22.18
CA LEU A 212 27.22 -23.38 21.89
C LEU A 212 27.29 -23.63 20.37
N TYR A 213 26.17 -23.47 19.68
CA TYR A 213 26.08 -23.83 18.27
C TYR A 213 26.47 -22.71 17.30
N LEU A 214 26.46 -21.45 17.75
CA LEU A 214 27.04 -20.32 17.01
C LEU A 214 28.50 -20.03 17.39
N LYS A 215 29.14 -20.91 18.19
CA LYS A 215 30.48 -20.69 18.75
C LYS A 215 31.51 -20.26 17.70
N THR A 216 31.53 -20.89 16.53
CA THR A 216 32.46 -20.54 15.44
C THR A 216 32.37 -19.09 14.99
N LEU A 217 31.15 -18.50 14.99
CA LEU A 217 30.95 -17.07 14.68
C LEU A 217 31.37 -16.17 15.84
N LEU A 218 31.10 -16.59 17.08
CA LEU A 218 31.35 -15.80 18.28
C LEU A 218 32.84 -15.76 18.66
N ASP A 219 33.54 -16.88 18.52
CA ASP A 219 34.96 -17.03 18.89
C ASP A 219 35.90 -16.29 17.92
N ARG A 220 35.50 -16.13 16.66
CA ARG A 220 36.21 -15.23 15.71
C ARG A 220 36.20 -13.77 16.17
N GLY A 221 35.34 -13.43 17.14
CA GLY A 221 35.21 -12.08 17.70
C GLY A 221 34.40 -11.12 16.84
N ASP A 222 33.91 -11.58 15.69
CA ASP A 222 33.16 -10.75 14.74
C ASP A 222 31.71 -10.52 15.19
N PHE A 223 31.13 -11.43 15.96
CA PHE A 223 29.71 -11.38 16.35
C PHE A 223 29.49 -11.50 17.85
N GLN A 224 28.33 -11.02 18.30
CA GLN A 224 27.86 -11.14 19.68
C GLN A 224 26.36 -11.43 19.73
N LEU A 225 25.97 -12.34 20.61
CA LEU A 225 24.59 -12.50 21.05
C LEU A 225 24.30 -11.52 22.20
N VAL A 226 23.22 -10.75 22.07
CA VAL A 226 22.77 -9.77 23.06
C VAL A 226 21.37 -10.15 23.52
N ASP A 227 21.22 -10.40 24.82
CA ASP A 227 19.92 -10.57 25.46
C ASP A 227 19.24 -9.19 25.58
N ILE A 228 18.05 -9.04 25.00
CA ILE A 228 17.31 -7.76 24.97
C ILE A 228 15.87 -7.88 25.48
N ALA A 229 15.47 -9.00 26.08
CA ALA A 229 14.07 -9.20 26.45
C ALA A 229 13.58 -8.24 27.55
N HIS A 230 14.49 -7.65 28.31
CA HIS A 230 14.21 -6.62 29.32
C HIS A 230 14.31 -5.19 28.77
N ASP A 231 14.72 -5.02 27.51
CA ASP A 231 14.75 -3.72 26.84
C ASP A 231 13.45 -3.53 26.08
N GLU A 232 12.38 -3.19 26.81
CA GLU A 232 10.99 -3.31 26.37
C GLU A 232 10.62 -2.42 25.17
N SER A 233 11.42 -1.39 24.87
CA SER A 233 11.14 -0.41 23.82
C SER A 233 12.17 -0.36 22.69
N LEU A 234 13.12 -1.30 22.67
CA LEU A 234 14.23 -1.26 21.71
C LEU A 234 13.79 -1.24 20.25
N LEU A 235 12.69 -1.93 19.92
CA LEU A 235 12.10 -1.96 18.59
C LEU A 235 10.89 -1.03 18.44
N SER A 236 10.55 -0.25 19.46
CA SER A 236 9.49 0.75 19.34
C SER A 236 9.82 1.76 18.26
N ILE A 237 8.86 2.05 17.37
CA ILE A 237 9.05 2.91 16.21
C ILE A 237 7.76 3.64 15.83
N VAL A 238 7.95 4.89 15.41
CA VAL A 238 6.99 5.69 14.66
C VAL A 238 7.63 5.96 13.31
N ASP A 239 7.06 5.41 12.24
CA ASP A 239 7.54 5.62 10.87
C ASP A 239 6.34 5.70 9.91
N PRO A 240 6.27 6.71 9.02
CA PRO A 240 5.13 6.92 8.14
C PRO A 240 4.92 5.81 7.08
N ARG A 241 5.93 4.96 6.90
CA ARG A 241 5.85 3.77 6.03
C ARG A 241 5.16 2.59 6.72
N LEU A 242 4.93 2.66 8.03
CA LEU A 242 4.13 1.69 8.76
C LEU A 242 2.66 2.15 8.82
N PRO A 243 1.71 1.20 8.96
CA PRO A 243 0.29 1.53 9.04
C PRO A 243 -0.11 2.12 10.40
N PHE A 244 0.72 1.95 11.43
CA PHE A 244 0.48 2.36 12.81
C PHE A 244 1.81 2.39 13.59
N ARG A 245 1.78 2.96 14.80
CA ARG A 245 2.93 2.96 15.71
C ARG A 245 3.11 1.57 16.32
N ILE A 246 4.35 1.10 16.38
CA ILE A 246 4.68 -0.20 16.94
C ILE A 246 5.51 0.01 18.20
N ASN A 247 5.11 -0.64 19.31
CA ASN A 247 5.88 -0.67 20.54
C ASN A 247 6.35 -2.08 20.86
N GLY A 248 7.56 -2.22 21.41
CA GLY A 248 8.02 -3.48 21.95
C GLY A 248 9.48 -3.80 21.65
N THR A 249 9.78 -5.09 21.74
CA THR A 249 11.14 -5.62 21.62
C THR A 249 11.17 -7.05 21.07
N ALA A 250 12.37 -7.62 21.02
CA ALA A 250 12.61 -9.04 20.74
C ALA A 250 13.32 -9.71 21.91
N ASP A 251 13.68 -11.00 21.77
CA ASP A 251 14.29 -11.73 22.87
C ASP A 251 15.82 -11.67 22.82
N VAL A 252 16.40 -11.78 21.62
CA VAL A 252 17.86 -11.83 21.39
C VAL A 252 18.22 -11.13 20.08
N LEU A 253 19.39 -10.50 20.04
CA LEU A 253 20.01 -9.99 18.82
C LEU A 253 21.33 -10.73 18.53
N LEU A 254 21.63 -10.94 17.25
CA LEU A 254 22.98 -11.25 16.78
C LEU A 254 23.54 -10.02 16.05
N VAL A 255 24.58 -9.42 16.62
CA VAL A 255 25.18 -8.17 16.13
C VAL A 255 26.64 -8.38 15.74
N ASN A 256 27.09 -7.68 14.70
CA ASN A 256 28.50 -7.58 14.35
C ASN A 256 29.22 -6.63 15.33
N ARG A 257 30.20 -7.16 16.08
CA ARG A 257 30.96 -6.42 17.10
C ARG A 257 31.77 -5.27 16.53
N ARG A 258 32.23 -5.35 15.27
CA ARG A 258 33.05 -4.29 14.66
C ARG A 258 32.27 -3.00 14.45
N ALA A 259 30.94 -3.10 14.32
CA ALA A 259 30.04 -1.97 14.21
C ALA A 259 29.42 -1.56 15.56
N LYS A 260 29.90 -2.12 16.68
CA LYS A 260 29.31 -1.89 18.00
C LYS A 260 29.36 -0.42 18.38
N ASN A 261 28.19 0.13 18.67
CA ASN A 261 28.04 1.45 19.25
C ASN A 261 27.39 1.30 20.64
N PRO A 262 28.02 1.75 21.73
CA PRO A 262 27.44 1.67 23.08
C PRO A 262 26.07 2.34 23.21
N LEU A 263 25.80 3.37 22.38
CA LEU A 263 24.56 4.14 22.39
C LEU A 263 23.48 3.56 21.46
N ASN A 264 23.85 2.69 20.52
CA ASN A 264 22.90 2.07 19.61
C ASN A 264 23.09 0.54 19.58
N LYS A 265 22.23 -0.18 20.32
CA LYS A 265 22.27 -1.64 20.40
C LYS A 265 21.95 -2.36 19.08
N LEU A 266 21.35 -1.67 18.10
CA LEU A 266 21.10 -2.19 16.75
C LEU A 266 22.28 -1.96 15.80
N ALA A 267 23.36 -1.30 16.26
CA ALA A 267 24.54 -1.11 15.44
C ALA A 267 25.18 -2.47 15.10
N GLY A 268 25.28 -2.75 13.79
CA GLY A 268 25.77 -4.03 13.29
C GLY A 268 24.74 -5.16 13.34
N ILE A 269 23.46 -4.89 13.54
CA ILE A 269 22.43 -5.93 13.60
C ILE A 269 22.43 -6.81 12.33
N ARG A 270 22.37 -8.13 12.54
CA ARG A 270 22.25 -9.14 11.49
C ARG A 270 21.04 -10.05 11.67
N LEU A 271 20.69 -10.39 12.90
CA LEU A 271 19.53 -11.25 13.20
C LEU A 271 18.79 -10.74 14.43
N VAL A 272 17.47 -10.63 14.32
CA VAL A 272 16.56 -10.40 15.46
C VAL A 272 15.80 -11.69 15.75
N ILE A 273 15.83 -12.16 17.00
CA ILE A 273 15.32 -13.47 17.37
C ILE A 273 14.15 -13.32 18.35
N LYS A 274 13.03 -13.96 18.02
CA LYS A 274 11.90 -14.23 18.90
C LYS A 274 11.91 -15.69 19.32
N LEU A 275 11.92 -15.91 20.63
CA LEU A 275 11.81 -17.22 21.22
C LEU A 275 10.35 -17.53 21.56
N LYS A 276 9.90 -18.75 21.34
CA LYS A 276 8.59 -19.25 21.81
C LYS A 276 8.79 -20.65 22.38
N LYS A 277 8.01 -21.05 23.39
CA LYS A 277 8.04 -22.45 23.85
C LYS A 277 7.53 -23.43 22.79
N LYS A 278 6.61 -22.93 21.96
CA LYS A 278 6.02 -23.59 20.82
C LYS A 278 5.67 -22.50 19.81
N VAL A 279 6.04 -22.69 18.55
CA VAL A 279 5.65 -21.77 17.49
C VAL A 279 4.25 -22.11 16.99
N GLU A 280 3.46 -21.08 16.68
CA GLU A 280 2.05 -21.18 16.30
C GLU A 280 1.78 -20.11 15.24
N SER A 281 0.76 -20.30 14.42
CA SER A 281 0.46 -19.36 13.32
C SER A 281 0.19 -17.93 13.78
N ALA A 282 -0.41 -17.76 14.96
CA ALA A 282 -0.63 -16.45 15.57
C ALA A 282 0.67 -15.67 15.89
N HIS A 283 1.83 -16.32 15.83
CA HIS A 283 3.12 -15.68 16.08
C HIS A 283 3.77 -15.04 14.86
N PHE A 284 3.37 -15.39 13.63
CA PHE A 284 3.98 -14.85 12.40
C PHE A 284 3.83 -13.32 12.26
N PRO A 285 2.66 -12.70 12.56
CA PRO A 285 2.53 -11.24 12.50
C PRO A 285 3.49 -10.50 13.44
N GLN A 286 3.81 -11.12 14.59
CA GLN A 286 4.81 -10.58 15.53
C GLN A 286 6.21 -10.58 14.92
N ALA A 287 6.59 -11.66 14.23
CA ALA A 287 7.88 -11.79 13.55
C ALA A 287 8.02 -10.81 12.38
N LEU A 288 6.94 -10.59 11.62
CA LEU A 288 6.87 -9.57 10.56
C LEU A 288 7.04 -8.15 11.13
N GLY A 289 6.28 -7.81 12.17
CA GLY A 289 6.39 -6.51 12.83
C GLY A 289 7.79 -6.25 13.38
N GLN A 290 8.43 -7.30 13.91
CA GLN A 290 9.83 -7.24 14.37
C GLN A 290 10.81 -7.03 13.22
N LEU A 291 10.65 -7.75 12.10
CA LEU A 291 11.48 -7.55 10.91
C LEU A 291 11.37 -6.11 10.40
N ALA A 292 10.15 -5.62 10.22
CA ALA A 292 9.88 -4.26 9.73
C ALA A 292 10.48 -3.20 10.67
N SER A 293 10.18 -3.28 11.97
CA SER A 293 10.67 -2.31 12.96
C SER A 293 12.20 -2.36 13.08
N CYS A 294 12.79 -3.55 13.11
CA CYS A 294 14.24 -3.72 13.15
C CYS A 294 14.91 -3.16 11.90
N SER A 295 14.36 -3.45 10.70
CA SER A 295 14.90 -2.99 9.43
C SER A 295 14.89 -1.47 9.29
N LEU A 296 13.81 -0.82 9.74
CA LEU A 296 13.67 0.64 9.74
C LEU A 296 14.60 1.33 10.73
N LYS A 297 14.83 0.74 11.92
CA LYS A 297 15.75 1.30 12.92
C LYS A 297 17.21 0.94 12.67
N ALA A 298 17.48 -0.08 11.86
CA ALA A 298 18.83 -0.56 11.61
C ALA A 298 19.65 0.53 10.88
N PRO A 299 20.90 0.78 11.31
CA PRO A 299 21.79 1.71 10.61
C PRO A 299 22.00 1.35 9.13
N LEU A 300 22.58 2.28 8.37
CA LEU A 300 23.00 2.01 7.00
C LEU A 300 23.87 0.75 6.93
N HIS A 301 23.69 -0.02 5.86
CA HIS A 301 24.39 -1.29 5.61
C HIS A 301 24.15 -2.41 6.64
N CYS A 302 23.06 -2.32 7.41
CA CYS A 302 22.55 -3.40 8.24
C CYS A 302 21.28 -4.01 7.62
N TYR A 303 21.33 -5.30 7.33
CA TYR A 303 20.28 -6.03 6.60
C TYR A 303 19.77 -7.18 7.48
N PRO A 304 18.87 -6.89 8.43
CA PRO A 304 18.46 -7.85 9.43
C PRO A 304 17.59 -8.95 8.84
N VAL A 305 17.81 -10.17 9.32
CA VAL A 305 16.86 -11.29 9.21
C VAL A 305 16.07 -11.40 10.51
N SER A 306 14.82 -11.81 10.44
CA SER A 306 14.01 -12.18 11.61
C SER A 306 13.99 -13.69 11.78
N LEU A 307 14.10 -14.16 13.02
CA LEU A 307 13.99 -15.57 13.37
C LEU A 307 12.94 -15.75 14.46
N LEU A 308 11.90 -16.53 14.18
CA LEU A 308 10.92 -17.00 15.13
C LEU A 308 11.15 -18.50 15.37
N THR A 309 11.45 -18.89 16.62
CA THR A 309 11.85 -20.27 16.89
C THR A 309 11.54 -20.73 18.31
N ASP A 310 11.37 -22.03 18.47
CA ASP A 310 11.42 -22.73 19.75
C ASP A 310 12.77 -23.37 20.05
N LEU A 311 13.78 -23.12 19.22
CA LEU A 311 15.11 -23.72 19.30
C LEU A 311 15.12 -25.25 19.20
N ASN A 312 14.00 -25.85 18.79
CA ASN A 312 13.85 -27.29 18.64
C ASN A 312 13.56 -27.62 17.18
N ASP A 313 12.31 -27.89 16.84
CA ASP A 313 11.84 -28.37 15.55
C ASP A 313 11.15 -27.28 14.72
N HIS A 314 11.15 -26.03 15.18
CA HIS A 314 10.59 -24.92 14.41
C HIS A 314 11.54 -23.72 14.34
N TRP A 315 12.08 -23.45 13.16
CA TRP A 315 12.98 -22.32 12.88
C TRP A 315 12.49 -21.56 11.66
N HIS A 316 11.69 -20.52 11.90
CA HIS A 316 11.13 -19.70 10.83
C HIS A 316 11.94 -18.43 10.63
N PHE A 317 12.54 -18.30 9.45
CA PHE A 317 13.30 -17.15 9.01
C PHE A 317 12.47 -16.27 8.09
N SER A 318 12.56 -14.95 8.26
CA SER A 318 11.93 -13.98 7.36
C SER A 318 12.90 -12.83 7.04
N TRP A 319 12.95 -12.38 5.80
CA TRP A 319 13.77 -11.24 5.37
C TRP A 319 13.15 -10.53 4.15
N PHE A 320 13.55 -9.29 3.91
CA PHE A 320 13.19 -8.59 2.68
C PHE A 320 14.20 -8.91 1.58
N ASN A 321 13.77 -9.08 0.33
CA ASN A 321 14.68 -9.27 -0.80
C ASN A 321 14.47 -8.20 -1.90
N GLU A 322 15.19 -8.33 -3.01
CA GLU A 322 15.19 -7.37 -4.13
C GLU A 322 13.85 -7.26 -4.88
N GLU A 323 13.01 -8.29 -4.81
CA GLU A 323 11.68 -8.30 -5.44
C GLU A 323 10.61 -7.59 -4.59
N ARG A 324 11.03 -6.95 -3.50
CA ARG A 324 10.18 -6.25 -2.52
C ARG A 324 9.16 -7.18 -1.87
N VAL A 325 9.59 -8.41 -1.63
CA VAL A 325 8.80 -9.43 -0.94
C VAL A 325 9.39 -9.75 0.43
N VAL A 326 8.56 -10.31 1.30
CA VAL A 326 8.97 -10.96 2.53
C VAL A 326 9.22 -12.42 2.19
N ALA A 327 10.49 -12.76 1.98
CA ALA A 327 10.93 -14.12 1.79
C ALA A 327 10.93 -14.86 3.13
N GLN A 328 10.41 -16.08 3.14
CA GLN A 328 10.17 -16.87 4.33
C GLN A 328 10.66 -18.31 4.14
N ALA A 329 11.44 -18.82 5.10
CA ALA A 329 11.90 -20.21 5.10
C ALA A 329 11.73 -20.83 6.49
N THR A 330 11.10 -21.99 6.57
CA THR A 330 10.93 -22.74 7.82
C THR A 330 11.79 -23.99 7.78
N LEU A 331 12.64 -24.17 8.79
CA LEU A 331 13.52 -25.32 8.94
C LEU A 331 13.14 -26.10 10.22
N ASN A 332 13.21 -27.42 10.12
CA ASN A 332 12.83 -28.34 11.20
C ASN A 332 14.05 -28.91 11.92
N TYR A 333 15.24 -28.83 11.31
CA TYR A 333 16.46 -29.36 11.89
C TYR A 333 17.38 -28.24 12.41
N PRO A 334 17.74 -28.23 13.70
CA PRO A 334 18.61 -27.21 14.27
C PRO A 334 19.94 -27.02 13.53
N LYS A 335 20.53 -28.11 13.01
CA LYS A 335 21.78 -28.03 12.26
C LYS A 335 21.64 -27.19 10.99
N ASN A 336 20.57 -27.40 10.24
CA ASN A 336 20.27 -26.64 9.04
C ASN A 336 19.96 -25.18 9.37
N ALA A 337 19.23 -24.93 10.47
CA ALA A 337 18.94 -23.57 10.92
C ALA A 337 20.21 -22.79 11.35
N ILE A 338 21.15 -23.46 12.02
CA ILE A 338 22.44 -22.87 12.37
C ILE A 338 23.27 -22.57 11.11
N ASP A 339 23.30 -23.48 10.14
CA ASP A 339 23.98 -23.24 8.86
C ASP A 339 23.37 -22.07 8.09
N PHE A 340 22.03 -21.95 8.11
CA PHE A 340 21.33 -20.79 7.54
C PHE A 340 21.79 -19.50 8.20
N ILE A 341 21.83 -19.44 9.54
CA ILE A 341 22.31 -18.26 10.28
C ILE A 341 23.74 -17.93 9.88
N VAL A 342 24.64 -18.92 9.86
CA VAL A 342 26.05 -18.73 9.48
C VAL A 342 26.18 -18.16 8.06
N ALA A 343 25.46 -18.73 7.09
CA ALA A 343 25.46 -18.24 5.72
C ALA A 343 24.91 -16.81 5.64
N ALA A 344 23.76 -16.56 6.26
CA ALA A 344 23.08 -15.26 6.20
C ALA A 344 23.87 -14.12 6.88
N VAL A 345 24.68 -14.39 7.90
CA VAL A 345 25.40 -13.31 8.63
C VAL A 345 26.85 -13.12 8.22
N SER A 346 27.47 -14.11 7.55
CA SER A 346 28.88 -14.04 7.13
C SER A 346 29.14 -13.00 6.04
N GLU A 347 28.09 -12.55 5.36
CA GLU A 347 28.19 -11.55 4.29
C GLU A 347 28.38 -10.14 4.82
N ARG A 348 29.25 -9.41 4.12
CA ARG A 348 29.64 -8.06 4.50
C ARG A 348 28.74 -6.98 3.88
N GLU A 349 28.13 -7.26 2.72
CA GLU A 349 27.34 -6.31 1.92
C GLU A 349 26.06 -6.99 1.41
N SER A 350 24.90 -6.31 1.45
CA SER A 350 23.59 -6.86 1.05
C SER A 350 23.46 -7.25 -0.40
N LEU A 351 24.24 -6.59 -1.27
CA LEU A 351 24.18 -6.77 -2.71
C LEU A 351 24.83 -8.08 -3.15
N VAL A 352 25.49 -8.79 -2.22
CA VAL A 352 26.05 -10.11 -2.47
C VAL A 352 25.03 -11.15 -2.02
N PRO A 353 24.58 -12.05 -2.91
CA PRO A 353 23.69 -13.14 -2.54
C PRO A 353 24.39 -14.20 -1.67
N PHE A 354 23.74 -14.63 -0.59
CA PHE A 354 24.20 -15.77 0.22
C PHE A 354 23.68 -17.07 -0.33
N ARG A 355 24.44 -18.14 -0.06
CA ARG A 355 24.07 -19.50 -0.41
C ARG A 355 23.88 -20.31 0.85
N VAL A 356 22.70 -20.91 0.96
CA VAL A 356 22.42 -21.95 1.94
C VAL A 356 22.51 -23.28 1.19
N PRO A 357 23.29 -24.29 1.65
CA PRO A 357 23.63 -25.46 0.85
C PRO A 357 22.45 -26.21 0.21
N PHE A 358 21.30 -26.21 0.88
CA PHE A 358 20.09 -26.93 0.47
C PHE A 358 18.98 -26.02 -0.06
N ILE A 359 19.21 -24.71 -0.18
CA ILE A 359 18.25 -23.77 -0.79
C ILE A 359 18.86 -23.25 -2.09
N ALA A 360 18.20 -23.54 -3.21
CA ALA A 360 18.52 -22.98 -4.51
C ALA A 360 17.36 -22.08 -4.96
N PRO A 361 17.58 -20.90 -5.59
CA PRO A 361 18.83 -20.22 -5.96
C PRO A 361 19.50 -19.44 -4.80
N PRO A 362 20.61 -18.70 -5.04
CA PRO A 362 21.18 -17.79 -4.05
C PRO A 362 20.15 -16.76 -3.56
N LEU A 363 20.28 -16.35 -2.29
CA LEU A 363 19.31 -15.53 -1.59
C LEU A 363 19.87 -14.11 -1.36
N ASN A 364 19.05 -13.09 -1.57
CA ASN A 364 19.40 -11.68 -1.32
C ASN A 364 18.65 -11.13 -0.11
N LYS A 365 19.24 -10.12 0.56
CA LYS A 365 18.62 -9.41 1.68
C LYS A 365 18.70 -7.91 1.51
N LEU A 366 17.57 -7.23 1.68
CA LEU A 366 17.46 -5.78 1.71
C LEU A 366 16.94 -5.30 3.08
N LYS A 367 17.06 -3.99 3.29
CA LYS A 367 16.32 -3.27 4.33
C LYS A 367 15.27 -2.36 3.71
N VAL A 368 14.30 -1.94 4.52
CA VAL A 368 13.14 -1.17 4.06
C VAL A 368 13.55 0.13 3.34
N ASP A 369 14.58 0.83 3.82
CA ASP A 369 15.05 2.07 3.17
C ASP A 369 15.55 1.86 1.73
N ASP A 370 15.97 0.64 1.36
CA ASP A 370 16.54 0.38 0.03
C ASP A 370 15.45 0.31 -1.05
N PHE A 371 14.21 -0.02 -0.69
CA PHE A 371 13.13 -0.25 -1.65
C PHE A 371 11.85 0.54 -1.37
N LEU A 372 11.67 1.07 -0.16
CA LEU A 372 10.50 1.84 0.25
C LEU A 372 10.95 3.25 0.70
N PRO A 373 10.95 4.23 -0.23
CA PRO A 373 11.40 5.58 0.08
C PRO A 373 10.48 6.24 1.10
N MET A 374 11.04 7.18 1.87
CA MET A 374 10.25 8.04 2.75
C MET A 374 9.24 8.85 1.92
N PRO A 375 7.97 8.98 2.38
CA PRO A 375 7.00 9.89 1.79
C PRO A 375 7.57 11.32 1.76
N ARG A 376 7.41 12.01 0.63
CA ARG A 376 7.97 13.37 0.41
C ARG A 376 7.03 14.51 0.81
N ASP A 377 5.91 14.22 1.45
CA ASP A 377 4.86 15.23 1.66
C ASP A 377 5.26 16.19 2.81
N GLY A 378 5.49 17.46 2.46
CA GLY A 378 5.84 18.49 3.44
C GLY A 378 4.69 18.85 4.39
N ALA A 379 3.43 18.59 4.00
CA ALA A 379 2.28 18.73 4.90
C ALA A 379 2.25 17.62 5.96
N ASP A 380 2.59 16.38 5.57
CA ASP A 380 2.75 15.26 6.50
C ASP A 380 3.89 15.55 7.49
N GLU A 381 5.02 16.05 7.00
CA GLU A 381 6.17 16.39 7.84
C GLU A 381 5.85 17.48 8.88
N MET A 382 5.16 18.56 8.47
CA MET A 382 4.72 19.62 9.39
C MET A 382 3.75 19.10 10.44
N MET A 383 2.78 18.27 10.03
CA MET A 383 1.80 17.72 10.95
C MET A 383 2.42 16.70 11.92
N GLU A 384 3.41 15.91 11.49
CA GLU A 384 4.19 15.02 12.38
C GLU A 384 4.94 15.80 13.47
N ARG A 385 5.49 16.99 13.15
CA ARG A 385 6.15 17.84 14.16
C ARG A 385 5.21 18.29 15.26
N TYR A 386 3.98 18.70 14.93
CA TYR A 386 2.99 19.05 15.95
C TYR A 386 2.64 17.85 16.86
N GLU A 387 2.57 16.63 16.31
CA GLU A 387 2.30 15.44 17.12
C GLU A 387 3.44 15.04 18.04
N LEU A 388 4.69 15.27 17.62
CA LEU A 388 5.86 15.03 18.47
C LEU A 388 5.89 15.98 19.68
N MET A 389 5.18 17.11 19.61
CA MET A 389 5.03 18.08 20.68
C MET A 389 3.67 17.98 21.38
N ALA A 390 2.89 16.92 21.15
CA ALA A 390 1.52 16.80 21.68
C ALA A 390 1.43 16.82 23.21
N ASP A 391 2.53 16.52 23.91
CA ASP A 391 2.67 16.61 25.37
C ASP A 391 2.94 18.04 25.88
N VAL A 392 3.36 18.94 25.00
CA VAL A 392 3.68 20.34 25.30
C VAL A 392 2.64 21.31 24.73
N LEU A 393 1.96 20.93 23.65
CA LEU A 393 0.96 21.75 22.98
C LEU A 393 -0.40 21.66 23.67
N GLU A 394 -1.12 22.79 23.68
CA GLU A 394 -2.50 22.83 24.13
C GLU A 394 -3.37 21.89 23.26
N PRO A 395 -4.24 21.05 23.87
CA PRO A 395 -5.06 20.09 23.12
C PRO A 395 -5.92 20.73 22.02
N GLU A 396 -6.47 21.91 22.29
CA GLU A 396 -7.32 22.66 21.34
C GLU A 396 -6.51 23.14 20.13
N PHE A 397 -5.29 23.63 20.35
CA PHE A 397 -4.38 24.05 19.28
C PHE A 397 -4.01 22.86 18.37
N LEU A 398 -3.69 21.71 18.98
CA LEU A 398 -3.36 20.51 18.22
C LEU A 398 -4.56 20.01 17.41
N ALA A 399 -5.77 20.05 17.97
CA ALA A 399 -7.00 19.68 17.26
C ALA A 399 -7.27 20.60 16.05
N GLU A 400 -7.02 21.90 16.16
CA GLU A 400 -7.15 22.85 15.05
C GLU A 400 -6.15 22.53 13.93
N ARG A 401 -4.87 22.29 14.26
CA ARG A 401 -3.84 21.92 13.25
C ARG A 401 -4.20 20.61 12.54
N ARG A 402 -4.75 19.63 13.26
CA ARG A 402 -5.24 18.36 12.68
C ARG A 402 -6.37 18.60 11.67
N MET A 403 -7.31 19.48 12.01
CA MET A 403 -8.43 19.84 11.14
C MET A 403 -7.95 20.56 9.88
N GLU A 404 -7.06 21.55 10.02
CA GLU A 404 -6.47 22.28 8.89
C GLU A 404 -5.71 21.34 7.95
N TYR A 405 -4.90 20.43 8.50
CA TYR A 405 -4.19 19.42 7.71
C TYR A 405 -5.17 18.48 6.98
N ALA A 406 -6.22 18.00 7.67
CA ALA A 406 -7.22 17.13 7.04
C ALA A 406 -7.97 17.85 5.93
N GLN A 407 -8.33 19.12 6.13
CA GLN A 407 -8.93 19.97 5.10
C GLN A 407 -7.97 20.16 3.93
N HIS A 408 -6.70 20.48 4.17
CA HIS A 408 -5.69 20.62 3.12
C HIS A 408 -5.53 19.34 2.28
N LEU A 409 -5.47 18.17 2.94
CA LEU A 409 -5.41 16.89 2.22
C LEU A 409 -6.65 16.66 1.38
N VAL A 410 -7.84 16.86 1.94
CA VAL A 410 -9.10 16.74 1.19
C VAL A 410 -9.10 17.71 0.00
N GLN A 411 -8.72 18.97 0.20
CA GLN A 411 -8.62 19.99 -0.86
C GLN A 411 -7.65 19.60 -1.97
N SER A 412 -6.54 18.92 -1.62
CA SER A 412 -5.55 18.44 -2.58
C SER A 412 -6.00 17.20 -3.36
N MET A 413 -7.06 16.51 -2.92
CA MET A 413 -7.57 15.35 -3.66
C MET A 413 -8.15 15.80 -5.01
N PRO A 414 -7.89 15.06 -6.10
CA PRO A 414 -8.42 15.40 -7.43
C PRO A 414 -9.93 15.63 -7.45
N MET A 415 -10.67 14.95 -6.57
CA MET A 415 -12.12 15.07 -6.41
C MET A 415 -12.57 16.43 -5.88
N TYR A 416 -11.77 17.16 -5.09
CA TYR A 416 -12.16 18.42 -4.42
C TYR A 416 -11.37 19.65 -4.88
N ALA A 417 -10.35 19.47 -5.72
CA ALA A 417 -9.43 20.52 -6.17
C ALA A 417 -10.11 21.68 -6.93
N HIS A 418 -11.33 21.50 -7.43
CA HIS A 418 -12.10 22.53 -8.15
C HIS A 418 -12.89 23.48 -7.25
N MET A 419 -12.95 23.22 -5.93
CA MET A 419 -13.75 24.01 -4.98
C MET A 419 -13.03 25.23 -4.39
N TYR A 420 -11.70 25.28 -4.50
CA TYR A 420 -10.85 26.27 -3.82
C TYR A 420 -9.90 27.02 -4.77
N GLY A 421 -10.13 26.89 -6.09
CA GLY A 421 -9.30 27.47 -7.16
C GLY A 421 -9.96 28.59 -7.92
#